data_AF-A0A7X0T888-F1
#
_entry.id   AF-A0A7X0T888-F1
#
_cell.length_a   1.000
_cell.length_b   1.000
_cell.length_c   1.000
_cell.angle_alpha   90.00
_cell.angle_beta   90.00
_cell.angle_gamma   90.00
#
_symmetry.space_group_name_H-M   'P 1'
#
loop_
_entity.id
_entity.type
_entity.pdbx_description
1 polymer ?
#
loop_
_entity_poly.entity_id
_entity_poly.type
_entity_poly.pdbx_seq_one_letter_code
_entity_poly.pdbx_strand_id
1 'polypeptide(L)'
;MAEPISTIRDTKKSPEELGKERLEQMKADIVGLDSGFIEILETVKLLQESGSLEALNSAIKARGDITKTFLNEWRKEPMTNAINNMMISSKLLTDTKPEQTEEMIANLKNAAKKAEESAKNDEIMGMLAMMKTLKDPDVNRALRYGMTFLKEMGQTLK
;
A
#
# COMPACT_ATOMS: atom_id res chain seq x y z
N MET A 1 64.48 49.87 19.08
CA MET A 1 63.84 48.59 19.45
C MET A 1 62.35 48.78 19.26
N ALA A 2 61.69 47.92 18.47
CA ALA A 2 60.25 48.00 18.23
C ALA A 2 59.54 46.94 19.09
N GLU A 3 58.47 47.33 19.78
CA GLU A 3 57.67 46.47 20.65
C GLU A 3 56.86 45.45 19.82
N PRO A 4 56.60 44.23 20.36
CA PRO A 4 55.89 43.20 19.62
C PRO A 4 54.39 43.49 19.55
N ILE A 5 53.85 43.49 18.33
CA ILE A 5 52.41 43.60 18.10
C ILE A 5 51.79 42.21 18.26
N SER A 6 51.43 41.82 19.49
CA SER A 6 50.66 40.59 19.72
C SER A 6 49.18 40.94 19.89
N THR A 7 48.46 41.08 18.78
CA THR A 7 47.00 41.04 18.80
C THR A 7 46.54 40.15 17.65
N ILE A 8 46.37 38.87 17.92
CA ILE A 8 45.64 37.96 17.03
C ILE A 8 44.19 38.43 17.10
N ARG A 9 43.75 39.15 16.06
CA ARG A 9 42.33 39.47 15.89
C ARG A 9 41.61 38.19 15.50
N ASP A 10 40.91 37.60 16.46
CA ASP A 10 39.99 36.49 16.21
C ASP A 10 38.84 37.03 15.35
N THR A 11 38.98 36.93 14.03
CA THR A 11 37.93 37.27 13.05
C THR A 11 36.88 36.18 13.10
N LYS A 12 36.10 36.14 14.19
CA LYS A 12 34.85 35.38 14.21
C LYS A 12 33.94 36.00 13.16
N LYS A 13 33.75 35.25 12.07
CA LYS A 13 32.84 35.59 10.96
C LYS A 13 31.49 35.98 11.54
N SER A 14 30.95 37.11 11.07
CA SER A 14 29.63 37.55 11.51
C SER A 14 28.55 36.54 11.04
N PRO A 15 27.39 36.47 11.71
CA PRO A 15 26.29 35.60 11.28
C PRO A 15 25.87 35.82 9.82
N GLU A 16 25.99 37.05 9.32
CA GLU A 16 25.70 37.41 7.93
C GLU A 16 26.74 36.87 6.95
N GLU A 17 28.03 36.92 7.32
CA GLU A 17 29.11 36.34 6.53
C GLU A 17 29.02 34.81 6.48
N LEU A 18 28.67 34.19 7.61
CA LEU A 18 28.41 32.74 7.69
C LEU A 18 27.20 32.34 6.83
N GLY A 19 26.15 33.18 6.82
CA GLY A 19 24.96 32.97 6.00
C GLY A 19 25.27 33.03 4.51
N LYS A 20 26.05 34.03 4.08
CA LYS A 20 26.50 34.18 2.68
C LYS A 20 27.36 33.01 2.23
N GLU A 21 28.30 32.58 3.06
CA GLU A 21 29.19 31.45 2.75
C GLU A 21 28.41 30.13 2.62
N ARG A 22 27.43 29.89 3.49
CA ARG A 22 26.53 28.73 3.38
C ARG A 22 25.68 28.77 2.12
N LEU A 23 25.20 29.95 1.72
CA LEU A 23 24.41 30.13 0.51
C LEU A 23 25.23 29.84 -0.75
N GLU A 24 26.47 30.33 -0.80
CA GLU A 24 27.40 30.05 -1.90
C GLU A 24 27.82 28.58 -1.94
N GLN A 25 28.00 27.96 -0.77
CA GLN A 25 28.31 26.53 -0.67
C GLN A 25 27.12 25.67 -1.14
N MET A 26 25.90 25.99 -0.73
CA MET A 26 24.70 25.30 -1.22
C MET A 26 24.52 25.45 -2.73
N LYS A 27 24.82 26.63 -3.31
CA LYS A 27 24.78 26.80 -4.77
C LYS A 27 25.81 25.91 -5.46
N ALA A 28 27.04 25.84 -4.94
CA ALA A 28 28.08 24.98 -5.49
C ALA A 28 27.69 23.49 -5.42
N ASP A 29 27.12 23.06 -4.29
CA ASP A 29 26.67 21.68 -4.08
C ASP A 29 25.51 21.32 -5.03
N ILE A 30 24.55 22.23 -5.26
CA ILE A 30 23.42 22.02 -6.18
C ILE A 30 23.88 21.97 -7.64
N VAL A 31 24.83 22.83 -8.03
CA VAL A 31 25.37 22.86 -9.40
C VAL A 31 26.16 21.59 -9.74
N GLY A 32 26.72 20.91 -8.73
CA GLY A 32 27.45 19.66 -8.90
C GLY A 32 26.59 18.39 -8.81
N LEU A 33 25.28 18.50 -8.53
CA LEU A 33 24.39 17.36 -8.43
C LEU A 33 23.75 17.05 -9.79
N ASP A 34 23.94 15.83 -10.26
CA ASP A 34 23.33 15.30 -11.49
C ASP A 34 21.78 15.26 -11.40
N SER A 35 21.12 14.98 -12.53
CA SER A 35 19.66 14.99 -12.73
C SER A 35 18.83 14.35 -11.61
N GLY A 36 19.37 13.35 -10.90
CA GLY A 36 18.70 12.70 -9.78
C GLY A 36 18.33 13.63 -8.61
N PHE A 37 19.08 14.71 -8.36
CA PHE A 37 18.70 15.66 -7.31
C PHE A 37 17.48 16.50 -7.70
N ILE A 38 17.41 16.90 -8.97
CA ILE A 38 16.26 17.62 -9.53
C ILE A 38 15.02 16.71 -9.49
N GLU A 39 15.15 15.44 -9.87
CA GLU A 39 14.07 14.45 -9.81
C GLU A 39 13.55 14.23 -8.38
N ILE A 40 14.43 14.22 -7.38
CA ILE A 40 14.02 14.13 -5.96
C ILE A 40 13.23 15.38 -5.55
N LEU A 41 13.68 16.57 -5.93
CA LEU A 41 12.95 17.81 -5.64
C LEU A 41 11.57 17.85 -6.32
N GLU A 42 11.49 17.39 -7.57
CA GLU A 42 10.22 17.26 -8.28
C GLU A 42 9.29 16.24 -7.59
N THR A 43 9.83 15.11 -7.16
CA THR A 43 9.07 14.09 -6.42
C THR A 43 8.54 14.65 -5.10
N VAL A 44 9.37 15.37 -4.33
CA VAL A 44 8.95 16.01 -3.07
C VAL A 44 7.85 17.05 -3.34
N LYS A 45 7.98 17.82 -4.43
CA LYS A 45 6.97 18.80 -4.84
C LYS A 45 5.63 18.13 -5.18
N LEU A 46 5.63 17.07 -5.99
CA LEU A 46 4.43 16.31 -6.35
C LEU A 46 3.76 15.67 -5.11
N LEU A 47 4.56 15.16 -4.18
CA LEU A 47 4.06 14.63 -2.92
C LEU A 47 3.43 15.71 -2.05
N GLN A 48 3.99 16.93 -2.06
CA GLN A 48 3.43 18.06 -1.31
C GLN A 48 2.13 18.57 -1.94
N GLU A 49 2.07 18.72 -3.26
CA GLU A 49 0.87 19.16 -3.99
C GLU A 49 -0.29 18.19 -3.87
N SER A 50 -0.01 16.88 -3.78
CA SER A 50 -1.04 15.85 -3.60
C SER A 50 -1.46 15.64 -2.13
N GLY A 51 -0.89 16.36 -1.17
CA GLY A 51 -1.11 16.13 0.28
C GLY A 51 -0.48 14.84 0.81
N SER A 52 0.17 14.05 -0.05
CA SER A 52 0.77 12.76 0.30
C SER A 52 2.04 12.90 1.14
N LEU A 53 2.72 14.06 1.10
CA LEU A 53 3.92 14.31 1.90
C LEU A 53 3.63 14.29 3.41
N GLU A 54 2.46 14.77 3.83
CA GLU A 54 2.03 14.71 5.23
C GLU A 54 1.73 13.29 5.68
N ALA A 55 1.07 12.50 4.82
CA ALA A 55 0.82 11.08 5.06
C ALA A 55 2.14 10.29 5.15
N LEU A 56 3.08 10.53 4.24
CA LEU A 56 4.41 9.91 4.25
C LEU A 56 5.18 10.28 5.53
N ASN A 57 5.21 11.57 5.90
CA ASN A 57 5.85 12.02 7.13
C ASN A 57 5.22 11.41 8.37
N SER A 58 3.89 11.27 8.40
CA SER A 58 3.17 10.67 9.52
C SER A 58 3.46 9.17 9.61
N ALA A 59 3.52 8.46 8.49
CA ALA A 59 3.89 7.05 8.44
C ALA A 59 5.35 6.80 8.90
N ILE A 60 6.27 7.68 8.53
CA ILE A 60 7.67 7.61 8.97
C ILE A 60 7.79 7.91 10.47
N LYS A 61 7.08 8.92 10.98
CA LYS A 61 7.05 9.24 12.42
C LYS A 61 6.42 8.12 13.25
N ALA A 62 5.36 7.49 12.75
CA ALA A 62 4.74 6.32 13.38
C ALA A 62 5.71 5.13 13.50
N ARG A 63 6.71 5.00 12.60
CA ARG A 63 7.82 4.04 12.78
C ARG A 63 8.81 4.46 13.87
N GLY A 64 8.99 5.75 14.12
CA GLY A 64 9.91 6.29 15.12
C GLY A 64 9.46 6.06 16.57
N ASP A 65 8.16 5.98 16.81
CA ASP A 65 7.57 5.63 18.12
C ASP A 65 7.75 4.15 18.50
N ILE A 66 8.33 3.35 17.60
CA ILE A 66 8.68 1.96 17.84
C ILE A 66 10.02 1.92 18.59
N THR A 67 9.94 1.90 19.91
CA THR A 67 11.07 1.83 20.85
C THR A 67 12.05 0.70 20.48
N LYS A 68 13.34 0.86 20.80
CA LYS A 68 14.43 -0.12 20.54
C LYS A 68 14.12 -1.57 20.98
N THR A 69 13.18 -1.76 21.90
CA THR A 69 12.72 -3.06 22.39
C THR A 69 11.87 -3.83 21.36
N PHE A 70 11.09 -3.15 20.51
CA PHE A 70 10.27 -3.80 19.48
C PHE A 70 11.07 -4.14 18.21
N LEU A 71 12.09 -3.32 17.87
CA LEU A 71 12.91 -3.45 16.65
C LEU A 71 13.67 -4.78 16.54
N ASN A 72 14.01 -5.42 17.66
CA ASN A 72 14.73 -6.70 17.65
C ASN A 72 13.83 -7.91 17.36
N GLU A 73 12.52 -7.84 17.64
CA GLU A 73 11.54 -8.87 17.25
C GLU A 73 10.88 -8.57 15.91
N TRP A 74 10.71 -7.29 15.55
CA TRP A 74 10.13 -6.84 14.28
C TRP A 74 10.96 -7.22 13.05
N ARG A 75 12.24 -7.54 13.23
CA ARG A 75 13.16 -7.95 12.16
C ARG A 75 13.01 -9.43 11.74
N LYS A 76 11.98 -10.12 12.23
CA LYS A 76 11.71 -11.52 11.88
C LYS A 76 10.58 -11.64 10.84
N GLU A 77 10.57 -12.78 10.16
CA GLU A 77 9.64 -13.31 9.14
C GLU A 77 8.29 -12.60 8.92
N PRO A 78 7.46 -12.24 9.92
CA PRO A 78 6.18 -11.58 9.71
C PRO A 78 6.20 -10.34 8.81
N MET A 79 7.21 -9.46 8.87
CA MET A 79 7.25 -8.29 7.99
C MET A 79 7.52 -8.66 6.53
N THR A 80 8.45 -9.60 6.31
CA THR A 80 8.75 -10.13 4.96
C THR A 80 7.55 -10.89 4.41
N ASN A 81 6.85 -11.66 5.24
CA ASN A 81 5.62 -12.36 4.87
C ASN A 81 4.49 -11.39 4.54
N ALA A 82 4.33 -10.29 5.29
CA ALA A 82 3.35 -9.25 4.98
C ALA A 82 3.64 -8.58 3.63
N ILE A 83 4.91 -8.25 3.35
CA ILE A 83 5.34 -7.68 2.07
C ILE A 83 5.12 -8.68 0.92
N ASN A 84 5.49 -9.94 1.11
CA ASN A 84 5.28 -10.99 0.11
C ASN A 84 3.79 -11.22 -0.17
N ASN A 85 2.96 -11.29 0.87
CA ASN A 85 1.52 -11.42 0.73
C ASN A 85 0.90 -10.21 0.05
N MET A 86 1.35 -8.99 0.38
CA MET A 86 0.93 -7.77 -0.31
C MET A 86 1.28 -7.81 -1.79
N MET A 87 2.48 -8.27 -2.15
CA MET A 87 2.94 -8.37 -3.53
C MET A 87 2.20 -9.46 -4.33
N ILE A 88 1.93 -10.61 -3.71
CA ILE A 88 1.11 -11.67 -4.34
C ILE A 88 -0.34 -11.19 -4.52
N SER A 89 -0.88 -10.50 -3.51
CA SER A 89 -2.24 -9.95 -3.56
C SER A 89 -2.35 -8.83 -4.60
N SER A 90 -1.34 -7.96 -4.71
CA SER A 90 -1.32 -6.91 -5.74
C SER A 90 -1.26 -7.51 -7.13
N LYS A 91 -0.45 -8.56 -7.34
CA LYS A 91 -0.44 -9.31 -8.60
C LYS A 91 -1.82 -9.91 -8.92
N LEU A 92 -2.50 -10.48 -7.92
CA LEU A 92 -3.86 -11.00 -8.09
C LEU A 92 -4.85 -9.91 -8.49
N LEU A 93 -4.73 -8.72 -7.89
CA LEU A 93 -5.55 -7.55 -8.20
C LEU A 93 -5.25 -6.97 -9.58
N THR A 94 -4.01 -7.04 -10.06
CA THR A 94 -3.62 -6.53 -11.39
C THR A 94 -3.87 -7.53 -12.52
N ASP A 95 -3.72 -8.84 -12.25
CA ASP A 95 -3.95 -9.90 -13.23
C ASP A 95 -5.45 -10.11 -13.47
N THR A 96 -6.30 -9.71 -12.52
CA THR A 96 -7.76 -9.76 -12.67
C THR A 96 -8.23 -8.54 -13.45
N LYS A 97 -8.98 -8.76 -14.55
CA LYS A 97 -9.55 -7.65 -15.33
C LYS A 97 -10.60 -6.90 -14.49
N PRO A 98 -10.54 -5.56 -14.40
CA PRO A 98 -11.52 -4.76 -13.65
C PRO A 98 -12.96 -5.04 -14.07
N GLU A 99 -13.21 -5.22 -15.36
CA GLU A 99 -14.54 -5.47 -15.92
C GLU A 99 -15.14 -6.79 -15.42
N GLN A 100 -14.30 -7.83 -15.29
CA GLN A 100 -14.73 -9.13 -14.76
C GLN A 100 -15.03 -9.05 -13.26
N THR A 101 -14.28 -8.23 -12.53
CA THR A 101 -14.50 -8.00 -11.10
C THR A 101 -15.80 -7.24 -10.87
N GLU A 102 -16.04 -6.20 -11.67
CA GLU A 102 -17.27 -5.41 -11.61
C GLU A 102 -18.50 -6.25 -11.96
N GLU A 103 -18.43 -7.05 -13.03
CA GLU A 103 -19.50 -7.98 -13.42
C GLU A 103 -19.79 -9.00 -12.31
N MET A 104 -18.75 -9.56 -11.69
CA MET A 104 -18.93 -10.49 -10.57
C MET A 104 -19.63 -9.83 -9.37
N ILE A 105 -19.22 -8.62 -9.00
CA ILE A 105 -19.83 -7.87 -7.89
C ILE A 105 -21.30 -7.54 -8.22
N ALA A 106 -21.59 -7.12 -9.45
CA ALA A 106 -22.95 -6.84 -9.90
C ALA A 106 -23.84 -8.10 -9.84
N ASN A 107 -23.32 -9.25 -10.30
CA ASN A 107 -24.01 -10.53 -10.25
C ASN A 107 -24.28 -10.99 -8.81
N LEU A 108 -23.32 -10.81 -7.90
CA LEU A 108 -23.50 -11.11 -6.47
C LEU A 108 -24.59 -10.23 -5.83
N LYS A 109 -24.59 -8.91 -6.11
CA LYS A 109 -25.64 -8.00 -5.62
C LYS A 109 -27.02 -8.41 -6.13
N ASN A 110 -27.13 -8.74 -7.41
CA ASN A 110 -28.38 -9.19 -8.02
C ASN A 110 -28.85 -10.53 -7.42
N ALA A 111 -27.94 -11.47 -7.19
CA ALA A 111 -28.25 -12.75 -6.55
C ALA A 111 -28.73 -12.56 -5.11
N ALA A 112 -28.06 -11.69 -4.33
CA ALA A 112 -28.47 -11.36 -2.96
C ALA A 112 -29.87 -10.75 -2.90
N LYS A 113 -30.17 -9.80 -3.80
CA LYS A 113 -31.50 -9.19 -3.91
C LYS A 113 -32.58 -10.23 -4.23
N LYS A 114 -32.35 -11.12 -5.19
CA LYS A 114 -33.29 -12.18 -5.55
C LYS A 114 -33.47 -13.21 -4.44
N ALA A 115 -32.41 -13.52 -3.69
CA ALA A 115 -32.50 -14.40 -2.52
C ALA A 115 -33.36 -13.77 -1.41
N GLU A 116 -33.19 -12.47 -1.16
CA GLU A 116 -34.03 -11.73 -0.21
C GLU A 116 -35.50 -11.70 -0.64
N GLU A 117 -35.78 -11.47 -1.93
CA GLU A 117 -37.13 -11.53 -2.49
C GLU A 117 -37.75 -12.92 -2.34
N SER A 118 -36.98 -13.99 -2.59
CA SER A 118 -37.43 -15.37 -2.40
C SER A 118 -37.67 -15.73 -0.94
N ALA A 119 -36.91 -15.16 0.00
CA ALA A 119 -37.04 -15.42 1.43
C ALA A 119 -38.28 -14.76 2.05
N LYS A 120 -38.94 -13.84 1.34
CA LYS A 120 -40.23 -13.25 1.76
C LYS A 120 -41.41 -14.21 1.58
N ASN A 121 -41.20 -15.33 0.88
CA ASN A 121 -42.17 -16.40 0.80
C ASN A 121 -41.87 -17.43 1.91
N ASP A 122 -42.78 -17.55 2.89
CA ASP A 122 -42.65 -18.47 4.03
C ASP A 122 -42.97 -19.94 3.68
N GLU A 123 -43.25 -20.25 2.41
CA GLU A 123 -43.49 -21.63 1.97
C GLU A 123 -42.24 -22.50 2.12
N ILE A 124 -42.34 -23.51 2.99
CA ILE A 124 -41.30 -24.52 3.16
C ILE A 124 -41.16 -25.31 1.85
N MET A 125 -39.94 -25.32 1.29
CA MET A 125 -39.64 -26.08 0.09
C MET A 125 -39.83 -27.59 0.34
N GLY A 126 -40.81 -28.19 -0.32
CA GLY A 126 -41.05 -29.63 -0.26
C GLY A 126 -39.97 -30.47 -0.97
N MET A 127 -39.85 -31.74 -0.60
CA MET A 127 -38.83 -32.67 -1.11
C MET A 127 -38.86 -32.82 -2.64
N LEU A 128 -40.05 -32.81 -3.24
CA LEU A 128 -40.22 -32.89 -4.70
C LEU A 128 -39.77 -31.60 -5.39
N ALA A 129 -40.01 -30.44 -4.78
CA ALA A 129 -39.55 -29.15 -5.29
C ALA A 129 -38.02 -29.08 -5.24
N MET A 130 -37.39 -29.51 -4.15
CA MET A 130 -35.93 -29.61 -4.03
C MET A 130 -35.32 -30.49 -5.13
N MET A 131 -35.89 -31.66 -5.40
CA MET A 131 -35.42 -32.52 -6.51
C MET A 131 -35.54 -31.87 -7.89
N LYS A 132 -36.56 -31.04 -8.11
CA LYS A 132 -36.68 -30.25 -9.34
C LYS A 132 -35.61 -29.15 -9.38
N THR A 133 -35.38 -28.45 -8.27
CA THR A 133 -34.34 -27.42 -8.14
C THR A 133 -32.94 -27.97 -8.41
N LEU A 134 -32.62 -29.19 -7.94
CA LEU A 134 -31.33 -29.82 -8.24
C LEU A 134 -31.15 -30.17 -9.73
N LYS A 135 -32.25 -30.36 -10.47
CA LYS A 135 -32.24 -30.61 -11.92
C LYS A 135 -32.27 -29.32 -12.74
N ASP A 136 -32.52 -28.18 -12.12
CA ASP A 136 -32.44 -26.87 -12.78
C ASP A 136 -31.02 -26.67 -13.35
N PRO A 137 -30.88 -26.24 -14.61
CA PRO A 137 -29.58 -26.14 -15.27
C PRO A 137 -28.65 -25.13 -14.61
N ASP A 138 -29.17 -24.07 -13.99
CA ASP A 138 -28.36 -23.02 -13.36
C ASP A 138 -27.90 -23.46 -11.97
N VAL A 139 -28.79 -24.08 -11.18
CA VAL A 139 -28.44 -24.68 -9.89
C VAL A 139 -27.43 -25.81 -10.05
N ASN A 140 -27.65 -26.70 -11.01
CA ASN A 140 -26.73 -27.81 -11.30
C ASN A 140 -25.35 -27.28 -11.72
N ARG A 141 -25.30 -26.23 -12.56
CA ARG A 141 -24.03 -25.60 -12.96
C ARG A 141 -23.27 -25.03 -11.76
N ALA A 142 -23.96 -24.32 -10.87
CA ALA A 142 -23.36 -23.77 -9.65
C ALA A 142 -22.83 -24.87 -8.73
N LEU A 143 -23.61 -25.94 -8.51
CA LEU A 143 -23.19 -27.09 -7.71
C LEU A 143 -21.96 -27.80 -8.32
N ARG A 144 -21.97 -28.04 -9.64
CA ARG A 144 -20.82 -28.64 -10.33
C ARG A 144 -19.57 -27.78 -10.22
N TYR A 145 -19.71 -26.46 -10.39
CA TYR A 145 -18.61 -25.53 -10.21
C TYR A 145 -18.06 -25.60 -8.78
N GLY A 146 -18.93 -25.48 -7.77
CA GLY A 146 -18.54 -25.53 -6.37
C GLY A 146 -17.85 -26.85 -5.99
N MET A 147 -18.41 -28.00 -6.40
CA MET A 147 -17.80 -29.30 -6.16
C MET A 147 -16.43 -29.45 -6.83
N THR A 148 -16.29 -28.94 -8.06
CA THR A 148 -15.02 -28.96 -8.78
C THR A 148 -14.00 -28.07 -8.09
N PHE A 149 -14.37 -26.84 -7.74
CA PHE A 149 -13.53 -25.91 -6.99
C PHE A 149 -13.03 -26.51 -5.67
N LEU A 150 -13.93 -27.09 -4.87
CA LEU A 150 -13.59 -27.75 -3.61
C LEU A 150 -12.65 -28.95 -3.82
N LYS A 151 -12.87 -29.74 -4.87
CA LYS A 151 -12.00 -30.86 -5.24
C LYS A 151 -10.59 -30.38 -5.60
N GLU A 152 -10.47 -29.33 -6.40
CA GLU A 152 -9.17 -28.78 -6.80
C GLU A 152 -8.45 -28.11 -5.63
N MET A 153 -9.17 -27.35 -4.79
CA MET A 153 -8.61 -26.85 -3.52
C MET A 153 -8.12 -27.96 -2.60
N GLY A 154 -8.87 -29.07 -2.50
CA GLY A 154 -8.46 -30.21 -1.67
C GLY A 154 -7.22 -30.94 -2.19
N GLN A 155 -6.93 -30.85 -3.50
CA GLN A 155 -5.72 -31.43 -4.09
C GLN A 155 -4.47 -30.63 -3.75
N THR A 156 -4.57 -29.31 -3.60
CA THR A 156 -3.42 -28.44 -3.28
C THR A 156 -3.04 -28.48 -1.79
N LEU A 157 -3.86 -29.10 -0.94
CA LEU A 157 -3.62 -29.30 0.50
C LEU A 157 -2.90 -30.61 0.82
N LYS A 158 -2.51 -31.41 -0.19
CA LYS A 158 -1.68 -32.62 -0.05
C LYS A 158 -0.20 -32.30 -0.19
#